data_AF-A0A944XQD3-F1
#
_entry.id   AF-A0A944XQD3-F1
#
_cell.length_a   1.000
_cell.length_b   1.000
_cell.length_c   1.000
_cell.angle_alpha   90.00
_cell.angle_beta   90.00
_cell.angle_gamma   90.00
#
_symmetry.space_group_name_H-M   'P 1'
#
loop_
_entity.id
_entity.type
_entity.pdbx_description
1 polymer ?
#
loop_
_entity_poly.entity_id
_entity_poly.type
_entity_poly.pdbx_seq_one_letter_code
_entity_poly.pdbx_strand_id
1 'polypeptide(L)'
;ILMGGIAGVLPAKVIVLGGGVVGEQAARMALGLGADTTILDIALPRLRQLDTHFGPQLKTQFPNQGNIEQAISTAVTPRGR
;
A
#
# COMPACT_ATOMS: atom_id res chain seq x y z
N ILE A 1 -13.17 -7.87 -6.39
CA ILE A 1 -12.24 -6.72 -6.21
C ILE A 1 -11.43 -6.59 -7.50
N LEU A 2 -11.44 -5.43 -8.15
CA LEU A 2 -10.61 -5.16 -9.33
C LEU A 2 -9.30 -4.53 -8.84
N MET A 3 -8.18 -5.24 -8.95
CA MET A 3 -6.91 -4.75 -8.42
C MET A 3 -6.44 -3.48 -9.14
N GLY A 4 -6.39 -3.50 -10.48
CA GLY A 4 -5.91 -2.37 -11.27
C GLY A 4 -6.90 -1.23 -11.48
N GLY A 5 -8.15 -1.43 -11.05
CA GLY A 5 -9.25 -0.58 -11.48
C GLY A 5 -9.49 -0.66 -12.99
N ILE A 6 -10.52 0.04 -13.45
CA ILE A 6 -10.82 0.27 -14.86
C ILE A 6 -11.40 1.69 -14.99
N ALA A 7 -11.59 2.22 -16.19
CA ALA A 7 -12.22 3.54 -16.36
C ALA A 7 -13.56 3.61 -15.60
N GLY A 8 -13.64 4.49 -14.59
CA GLY A 8 -14.81 4.66 -13.73
C GLY A 8 -14.83 3.84 -12.43
N VAL A 9 -13.85 2.96 -12.19
CA VAL A 9 -13.74 2.17 -10.94
C VAL A 9 -12.36 2.33 -10.33
N LEU A 10 -12.31 2.78 -9.08
CA LEU A 10 -11.06 2.93 -8.33
C LEU A 10 -10.32 1.59 -8.20
N PRO A 11 -8.97 1.59 -8.25
CA PRO A 11 -8.17 0.41 -7.99
C PRO A 11 -8.36 -0.10 -6.55
N ALA A 12 -8.08 -1.39 -6.35
CA ALA A 12 -8.09 -1.97 -5.02
C ALA A 12 -7.02 -1.30 -4.15
N LYS A 13 -7.33 -1.06 -2.88
CA LYS A 13 -6.37 -0.54 -1.91
C LYS A 13 -5.78 -1.70 -1.13
N VAL A 14 -4.46 -1.82 -1.17
CA VAL A 14 -3.72 -2.87 -0.49
C VAL A 14 -2.81 -2.25 0.55
N ILE A 15 -2.90 -2.76 1.78
CA ILE A 15 -2.05 -2.35 2.88
C ILE A 15 -1.18 -3.53 3.27
N VAL A 16 0.12 -3.30 3.33
CA VAL A 16 1.10 -4.28 3.77
C VAL A 16 1.71 -3.79 5.08
N LEU A 17 1.61 -4.62 6.11
CA LEU A 17 2.19 -4.35 7.42
C LEU A 17 3.56 -5.05 7.50
N GLY A 18 4.61 -4.26 7.62
CA GLY A 18 6.00 -4.71 7.58
C GLY A 18 6.56 -4.68 6.16
N GLY A 19 7.71 -4.04 6.01
CA GLY A 19 8.47 -3.89 4.78
C GLY A 19 9.60 -4.90 4.64
N GLY A 20 9.65 -5.97 5.42
CA GLY A 20 10.64 -7.05 5.27
C GLY A 20 10.54 -7.79 3.92
N VAL A 21 11.26 -8.88 3.75
CA VAL A 21 11.30 -9.64 2.48
C VAL A 21 9.90 -10.04 2.00
N VAL A 22 9.07 -10.58 2.90
CA VAL A 22 7.70 -11.01 2.58
C VAL A 22 6.82 -9.81 2.19
N GLY A 23 6.92 -8.71 2.94
CA GLY A 23 6.14 -7.50 2.68
C GLY A 23 6.51 -6.85 1.34
N GLU A 24 7.80 -6.86 0.99
CA GLU A 24 8.27 -6.36 -0.30
C GLU A 24 7.70 -7.18 -1.48
N GLN A 25 7.71 -8.51 -1.39
CA GLN A 25 7.17 -9.36 -2.46
C GLN A 25 5.64 -9.23 -2.56
N ALA A 26 4.94 -9.11 -1.42
CA ALA A 26 3.51 -8.86 -1.39
C ALA A 26 3.16 -7.53 -2.07
N ALA A 27 3.91 -6.47 -1.76
CA ALA A 27 3.72 -5.17 -2.38
C ALA A 27 4.02 -5.21 -3.88
N ARG A 28 5.12 -5.87 -4.29
CA ARG A 28 5.47 -6.05 -5.71
C ARG A 28 4.35 -6.72 -6.51
N MET A 29 3.73 -7.76 -5.95
CA MET A 29 2.60 -8.44 -6.58
C MET A 29 1.37 -7.53 -6.68
N ALA A 30 1.01 -6.84 -5.60
CA ALA A 30 -0.13 -5.93 -5.58
C ALA A 30 0.02 -4.78 -6.59
N LEU A 31 1.22 -4.20 -6.66
CA LEU A 31 1.58 -3.18 -7.65
C LEU A 31 1.51 -3.71 -9.08
N GLY A 32 2.01 -4.92 -9.32
CA GLY A 32 1.92 -5.57 -10.64
C GLY A 32 0.48 -5.83 -11.11
N LEU A 33 -0.46 -5.94 -10.17
CA LEU A 33 -1.88 -6.05 -10.43
C LEU A 33 -2.58 -4.68 -10.55
N GLY A 34 -1.83 -3.57 -10.43
CA GLY A 34 -2.31 -2.19 -10.53
C GLY A 34 -2.99 -1.66 -9.26
N ALA A 35 -2.85 -2.34 -8.13
CA ALA A 35 -3.46 -1.92 -6.87
C ALA A 35 -2.77 -0.68 -6.27
N ASP A 36 -3.55 0.18 -5.63
CA ASP A 36 -3.05 1.28 -4.81
C ASP A 36 -2.47 0.70 -3.51
N THR A 37 -1.14 0.53 -3.49
CA THR A 37 -0.45 -0.22 -2.45
C THR A 37 0.29 0.70 -1.48
N THR A 38 0.11 0.47 -0.18
CA THR A 38 0.81 1.19 0.90
C THR A 38 1.51 0.19 1.83
N ILE A 39 2.81 0.36 2.06
CA ILE A 39 3.57 -0.36 3.10
C ILE A 39 3.69 0.50 4.35
N LEU A 40 3.42 -0.09 5.51
CA LEU A 40 3.72 0.48 6.81
C LEU A 40 4.87 -0.28 7.48
N ASP A 41 5.92 0.42 7.90
CA ASP A 41 7.06 -0.16 8.61
C ASP A 41 7.61 0.82 9.67
N ILE A 42 8.03 0.29 10.82
CA ILE A 42 8.64 1.05 11.91
C ILE A 42 10.08 1.51 11.58
N ALA A 43 10.76 0.83 10.66
CA ALA A 43 12.13 1.13 10.30
C ALA A 43 12.18 2.19 9.18
N LEU A 44 12.46 3.46 9.54
CA LEU A 44 12.67 4.54 8.55
C LEU A 44 13.72 4.20 7.48
N PRO A 45 14.86 3.57 7.80
CA PRO A 45 15.81 3.16 6.76
C PRO A 45 15.18 2.20 5.75
N ARG A 46 14.30 1.31 6.21
CA ARG A 46 13.62 0.35 5.34
C ARG A 46 12.60 1.03 4.44
N LEU A 47 11.82 1.98 4.97
CA LEU A 47 10.90 2.79 4.17
C LEU A 47 11.63 3.56 3.06
N ARG A 48 12.79 4.16 3.35
CA ARG A 48 13.61 4.85 2.33
C ARG A 48 14.14 3.91 1.25
N GLN A 49 14.55 2.70 1.63
CA GLN A 49 14.98 1.68 0.66
C GLN A 49 13.83 1.30 -0.27
N LEU A 50 12.64 1.07 0.28
CA LEU A 50 11.45 0.72 -0.49
C LEU A 50 11.02 1.86 -1.42
N ASP A 51 11.04 3.10 -0.92
CA ASP A 51 10.79 4.31 -1.72
C ASP A 51 11.80 4.45 -2.87
N THR A 52 13.09 4.19 -2.62
CA THR A 52 14.11 4.20 -3.68
C THR A 52 13.90 3.08 -4.71
N HIS A 53 13.42 1.91 -4.29
CA HIS A 53 13.26 0.73 -5.15
C HIS A 53 12.01 0.79 -6.04
N PHE A 54 10.88 1.24 -5.49
CA PHE A 54 9.58 1.26 -6.18
C PHE A 54 9.15 2.66 -6.63
N GLY A 55 9.79 3.71 -6.10
CA GLY A 55 9.51 5.09 -6.43
C GLY A 55 8.02 5.45 -6.22
N PRO A 56 7.43 6.26 -7.11
CA PRO A 56 6.09 6.80 -6.91
C PRO A 56 4.96 5.75 -6.98
N GLN A 57 5.27 4.52 -7.40
CA GLN A 57 4.26 3.46 -7.49
C GLN A 57 3.87 2.92 -6.10
N LEU A 58 4.77 2.99 -5.12
CA LEU A 58 4.56 2.46 -3.77
C LEU A 58 4.48 3.59 -2.75
N LYS A 59 3.43 3.60 -1.94
CA LYS A 59 3.34 4.51 -0.80
C LYS A 59 4.01 3.87 0.42
N THR A 60 4.90 4.60 1.07
CA THR A 60 5.53 4.16 2.33
C THR A 60 5.11 5.07 3.47
N GLN A 61 4.65 4.50 4.59
CA GLN A 61 4.25 5.27 5.77
C GLN A 61 4.83 4.69 7.05
N PHE A 62 5.09 5.56 8.02
CA PHE A 62 5.39 5.14 9.38
C PHE A 62 4.08 4.77 10.11
N PRO A 63 4.02 3.62 10.80
CA PRO A 63 2.86 3.21 11.57
C PRO A 63 2.73 4.07 12.83
N ASN A 64 1.77 4.98 12.82
CA ASN A 64 1.24 5.60 14.03
C ASN A 64 -0.24 5.18 14.17
N GLN A 65 -0.80 5.33 15.36
CA GLN A 65 -2.15 4.84 15.65
C GLN A 65 -3.21 5.42 14.69
N GLY A 66 -3.13 6.74 14.41
CA GLY A 66 -4.03 7.38 13.45
C GLY A 66 -3.89 6.88 12.01
N ASN A 67 -2.66 6.62 11.56
CA ASN A 67 -2.36 6.13 10.23
C ASN A 67 -2.86 4.69 10.05
N ILE A 68 -2.70 3.83 11.06
CA ILE A 68 -3.19 2.45 11.01
C ILE A 68 -4.72 2.44 10.92
N GLU A 69 -5.40 3.20 11.79
CA GLU A 69 -6.86 3.30 11.78
C GLU A 69 -7.39 3.84 10.44
N GLN A 70 -6.76 4.89 9.92
CA GLN A 70 -7.11 5.46 8.62
C GLN A 70 -6.84 4.47 7.48
N ALA A 71 -5.72 3.78 7.50
CA ALA A 71 -5.37 2.79 6.49
C ALA A 71 -6.42 1.65 6.49
N ILE A 72 -6.71 1.06 7.65
CA ILE A 72 -7.72 -0.01 7.78
C ILE A 72 -9.10 0.44 7.29
N SER A 73 -9.56 1.62 7.72
CA SER A 73 -10.84 2.20 7.30
C SER A 73 -10.94 2.37 5.77
N THR A 74 -9.82 2.76 5.16
CA THR A 74 -9.73 3.04 3.73
C THR A 74 -9.64 1.77 2.88
N ALA A 75 -9.08 0.68 3.39
CA ALA A 75 -8.98 -0.59 2.67
C ALA A 75 -10.29 -1.38 2.63
N VAL A 76 -11.12 -1.27 3.67
CA VAL A 76 -12.38 -2.03 3.79
C VAL A 76 -13.55 -1.32 3.10
N THR A 77 -13.53 0.02 3.01
CA THR A 77 -14.67 0.78 2.50
C THR A 77 -14.43 1.23 1.05
N PRO A 78 -15.20 0.75 0.05
CA PRO A 78 -15.23 1.39 -1.25
C PRO A 78 -15.85 2.77 -1.06
N ARG A 79 -15.03 3.83 -1.10
CA ARG A 79 -15.53 5.21 -1.20
C ARG A 79 -16.15 5.40 -2.60
N GLY A 80 -17.33 4.83 -2.80
CA GLY A 80 -18.26 5.20 -3.85
C GLY A 80 -19.10 6.37 -3.34
N ARG A 81 -18.91 7.53 -3.93
CA ARG A 81 -19.87 8.63 -3.86
C ARG A 81 -20.40 8.85 -5.27
#